data_AF-A0A960PHI3-F1
#
_entry.id   AF-A0A960PHI3-F1
#
_cell.length_a   1.000
_cell.length_b   1.000
_cell.length_c   1.000
_cell.angle_alpha   90.00
_cell.angle_beta   90.00
_cell.angle_gamma   90.00
#
_symmetry.space_group_name_H-M   'P 1'
#
loop_
_entity.id
_entity.type
_entity.pdbx_description
1 polymer ?
#
loop_
_entity_poly.entity_id
_entity_poly.type
_entity_poly.pdbx_seq_one_letter_code
_entity_poly.pdbx_strand_id
1 'polypeptide(L)'
;AAWMAAEAYQLYTLADVTDVTEGRSPGAKSSLNKLWWSELDVELHRLGLELAGAEAELDEGSPGAVDDGRWMKGWQFALSGPIYAGTNEIQRNIVAERVLGLPRK
;
A
#
# COMPACT_ATOMS: atom_id res chain seq x y z
N ALA A 1 0.54 -15.53 -2.37
CA ALA A 1 -0.38 -14.47 -2.82
C ALA A 1 0.27 -13.09 -2.77
N ALA A 2 0.90 -12.69 -1.65
CA ALA A 2 1.54 -11.38 -1.47
C ALA A 2 2.51 -10.96 -2.59
N TRP A 3 3.38 -11.86 -3.04
CA TRP A 3 4.28 -11.60 -4.18
C TRP A 3 3.53 -11.16 -5.44
N MET A 4 2.48 -11.88 -5.83
CA MET A 4 1.69 -11.53 -7.02
C MET A 4 0.99 -10.18 -6.88
N ALA A 5 0.56 -9.83 -5.66
CA ALA A 5 -0.06 -8.53 -5.40
C ALA A 5 0.96 -7.38 -5.46
N ALA A 6 2.19 -7.60 -5.00
CA ALA A 6 3.30 -6.67 -5.15
C ALA A 6 3.71 -6.48 -6.61
N GLU A 7 3.78 -7.57 -7.38
CA GLU A 7 4.06 -7.51 -8.82
C GLU A 7 2.96 -6.72 -9.56
N ALA A 8 1.69 -6.98 -9.26
CA ALA A 8 0.57 -6.22 -9.84
C ALA A 8 0.66 -4.72 -9.52
N TYR A 9 1.00 -4.37 -8.27
CA TYR A 9 1.22 -2.99 -7.86
C TYR A 9 2.37 -2.32 -8.62
N GLN A 10 3.50 -3.03 -8.78
CA GLN A 10 4.66 -2.54 -9.51
C GLN A 10 4.31 -2.28 -10.98
N LEU A 11 3.68 -3.24 -11.64
CA LEU A 11 3.30 -3.12 -13.06
C LEU A 11 2.29 -1.98 -13.27
N TYR A 12 1.31 -1.83 -12.38
CA TYR A 12 0.36 -0.72 -12.42
C TYR A 12 1.09 0.63 -12.26
N THR A 13 2.00 0.74 -11.29
CA THR A 13 2.76 1.96 -11.03
C THR A 13 3.67 2.31 -12.21
N LEU A 14 4.31 1.33 -12.84
CA LEU A 14 5.14 1.55 -14.03
C LEU A 14 4.31 2.06 -15.21
N ALA A 15 3.10 1.52 -15.42
CA ALA A 15 2.19 2.02 -16.46
C ALA A 15 1.77 3.47 -16.19
N ASP A 16 1.43 3.83 -14.95
CA ASP A 16 1.12 5.20 -14.55
C ASP A 16 2.32 6.14 -14.79
N VAL A 17 3.55 5.69 -14.51
CA VAL A 17 4.77 6.47 -14.82
C VAL A 17 4.94 6.67 -16.32
N THR A 18 4.72 5.65 -17.14
CA THR A 18 4.74 5.79 -18.61
C THR A 18 3.73 6.85 -19.08
N ASP A 19 2.50 6.79 -18.57
CA ASP A 19 1.47 7.80 -18.86
C ASP A 19 1.93 9.22 -18.53
N VAL A 20 2.51 9.42 -17.35
CA VAL A 20 3.04 10.72 -16.91
C VAL A 20 4.16 11.20 -17.83
N THR A 21 5.09 10.33 -18.21
CA THR A 21 6.19 10.69 -19.12
C THR A 21 5.72 11.08 -20.51
N GLU A 22 4.57 10.57 -20.94
CA GLU A 22 3.91 10.92 -22.20
C GLU A 22 2.95 12.12 -22.07
N GLY A 23 2.97 12.81 -20.93
CA GLY A 23 2.18 14.02 -20.68
C GLY A 23 0.72 13.76 -20.31
N ARG A 24 0.31 12.51 -20.05
CA ARG A 24 -1.02 12.18 -19.53
C ARG A 24 -1.07 12.42 -18.03
N SER A 25 -2.21 12.90 -17.54
CA SER A 25 -2.45 13.04 -16.10
C SER A 25 -2.97 11.72 -15.51
N PRO A 26 -2.46 11.27 -14.34
CA PRO A 26 -3.02 10.12 -13.64
C PRO A 26 -4.50 10.30 -13.26
N GLY A 27 -4.92 11.56 -13.03
CA GLY A 27 -6.30 11.90 -12.69
C GLY A 27 -6.86 11.09 -11.51
N ALA A 28 -8.15 10.77 -11.58
CA ALA A 28 -8.84 9.98 -10.55
C ALA A 28 -8.40 8.51 -10.49
N LYS A 29 -7.68 8.00 -11.50
CA LYS A 29 -7.17 6.62 -11.49
C LYS A 29 -6.06 6.43 -10.45
N SER A 30 -5.35 7.50 -10.08
CA SER A 30 -4.37 7.46 -8.98
C SER A 30 -4.95 6.98 -7.64
N SER A 31 -6.27 7.14 -7.42
CA SER A 31 -6.97 6.57 -6.26
C SER A 31 -6.93 5.04 -6.23
N LEU A 32 -6.91 4.36 -7.38
CA LEU A 32 -6.75 2.90 -7.45
C LEU A 32 -5.38 2.48 -6.91
N ASN A 33 -4.33 3.21 -7.31
CA ASN A 33 -2.98 2.95 -6.84
C ASN A 33 -2.86 3.11 -5.32
N LYS A 34 -3.41 4.20 -4.77
CA LYS A 34 -3.36 4.47 -3.33
C LYS A 34 -4.12 3.41 -2.52
N LEU A 35 -5.29 2.99 -3.01
CA LEU A 35 -6.07 1.92 -2.40
C LEU A 35 -5.26 0.64 -2.31
N TRP A 36 -4.74 0.18 -3.45
CA TRP A 36 -3.96 -1.05 -3.53
C TRP A 36 -2.71 -0.99 -2.65
N TRP A 37 -1.93 0.10 -2.76
CA TRP A 37 -0.73 0.31 -1.96
C TRP A 37 -1.02 0.23 -0.47
N SER A 38 -2.02 0.97 0.02
CA SER A 38 -2.29 1.08 1.46
C SER A 38 -2.70 -0.25 2.10
N GLU A 39 -3.38 -1.12 1.35
CA GLU A 39 -3.80 -2.44 1.82
C GLU A 39 -2.65 -3.44 1.67
N LEU A 40 -1.94 -3.41 0.54
CA LEU A 40 -0.78 -4.25 0.30
C LEU A 40 0.34 -4.01 1.32
N ASP A 41 0.59 -2.76 1.72
CA ASP A 41 1.65 -2.41 2.66
C ASP A 41 1.40 -3.01 4.04
N VAL A 42 0.13 -3.00 4.50
CA VAL A 42 -0.28 -3.65 5.75
C VAL A 42 -0.08 -5.17 5.65
N GLU A 43 -0.54 -5.78 4.56
CA GLU A 43 -0.45 -7.23 4.36
C GLU A 43 0.99 -7.72 4.21
N LEU A 44 1.86 -6.97 3.50
CA LEU A 44 3.27 -7.31 3.35
C LEU A 44 4.01 -7.23 4.68
N HIS A 45 3.79 -6.17 5.47
CA HIS A 45 4.42 -6.06 6.78
C HIS A 45 3.91 -7.10 7.76
N ARG A 46 2.60 -7.37 7.75
CA ARG A 46 2.00 -8.45 8.54
C ARG A 46 2.62 -9.81 8.19
N LEU A 47 2.75 -10.13 6.90
CA LEU A 47 3.40 -11.36 6.46
C LEU A 47 4.87 -11.41 6.91
N GLY A 48 5.59 -10.29 6.86
CA GLY A 48 6.96 -10.21 7.38
C GLY A 48 7.04 -10.53 8.87
N LEU A 49 6.11 -10.01 9.68
CA LEU A 49 6.00 -10.34 11.10
C LEU A 49 5.66 -11.81 11.33
N GLU A 50 4.72 -12.37 10.57
CA GLU A 50 4.34 -13.79 10.66
C GLU A 50 5.53 -14.71 10.32
N LEU A 51 6.35 -14.34 9.33
CA LEU A 51 7.57 -15.07 8.97
C LEU A 51 8.69 -14.92 10.02
N ALA A 52 8.79 -13.76 10.67
CA ALA A 52 9.77 -13.50 11.73
C ALA A 52 9.45 -14.23 13.04
N GLY A 53 8.22 -14.72 13.23
CA GLY A 53 7.88 -15.55 14.38
C GLY A 53 8.01 -14.82 15.71
N ALA A 54 8.70 -15.42 16.69
CA ALA A 54 8.85 -14.83 18.02
C ALA A 54 9.80 -13.61 18.01
N GLU A 55 10.74 -13.60 17.07
CA GLU A 55 11.71 -12.54 16.87
C GLU A 55 11.06 -11.24 16.33
N ALA A 56 9.79 -11.30 15.90
CA ALA A 56 9.00 -10.14 15.47
C ALA A 56 8.79 -9.10 16.60
N GLU A 57 8.89 -9.51 17.86
CA GLU A 57 8.76 -8.62 19.03
C GLU A 57 10.06 -7.89 19.39
N LEU A 58 11.16 -8.21 18.72
CA LEU A 58 12.45 -7.59 18.98
C LEU A 58 12.57 -6.23 18.27
N ASP A 59 12.89 -5.21 19.07
CA ASP A 59 13.13 -3.85 18.57
C ASP A 59 14.49 -3.73 17.85
N GLU A 60 14.63 -2.66 17.07
CA GLU A 60 15.88 -2.24 16.42
C GLU A 60 17.06 -2.25 17.42
N GLY A 61 18.18 -2.83 16.99
CA GLY A 61 19.39 -3.00 17.81
C GLY A 61 19.33 -4.14 18.82
N SER A 62 18.21 -4.85 18.96
CA SER A 62 18.14 -6.03 19.83
C SER A 62 18.93 -7.21 19.22
N PRO A 63 19.69 -7.97 20.02
CA PRO A 63 20.33 -9.19 19.54
C PRO A 63 19.30 -10.17 18.99
N GLY A 64 19.46 -10.59 17.73
CA GLY A 64 18.56 -11.53 17.07
C GLY A 64 17.35 -10.90 16.37
N ALA A 65 17.21 -9.58 16.35
CA ALA A 65 16.16 -8.90 15.61
C ALA A 65 16.25 -9.21 14.10
N VAL A 66 15.17 -9.73 13.51
CA VAL A 66 15.06 -9.96 12.07
C VAL A 66 15.01 -8.62 11.35
N ASP A 67 15.88 -8.42 10.36
CA ASP A 67 16.03 -7.16 9.61
C ASP A 67 16.06 -5.92 10.52
N ASP A 68 16.76 -6.04 11.66
CA ASP A 68 16.92 -4.95 12.65
C ASP A 68 15.56 -4.40 13.17
N GLY A 69 14.56 -5.27 13.32
CA GLY A 69 13.24 -4.91 13.84
C GLY A 69 12.39 -4.07 12.86
N ARG A 70 12.83 -3.92 11.60
CA ARG A 70 12.19 -3.05 10.60
C ARG A 70 10.73 -3.41 10.33
N TRP A 71 10.39 -4.70 10.35
CA TRP A 71 9.05 -5.17 10.03
C TRP A 71 7.99 -4.65 11.01
N MET A 72 8.31 -4.58 12.31
CA MET A 72 7.38 -4.06 13.33
C MET A 72 7.15 -2.56 13.16
N LYS A 73 8.23 -1.79 13.01
CA LYS A 73 8.12 -0.33 12.77
C LYS A 73 7.38 -0.03 11.47
N GLY A 74 7.68 -0.78 10.40
CA GLY A 74 7.01 -0.68 9.12
C GLY A 74 5.52 -1.01 9.21
N TRP A 75 5.16 -2.07 9.94
CA TRP A 75 3.76 -2.43 10.18
C TRP A 75 3.00 -1.32 10.91
N GLN A 76 3.58 -0.78 11.99
CA GLN A 76 2.99 0.34 12.75
C GLN A 76 2.73 1.56 11.86
N PHE A 77 3.65 1.87 10.95
CA PHE A 77 3.46 2.92 9.96
C PHE A 77 2.39 2.56 8.92
N ALA A 78 2.42 1.34 8.38
CA ALA A 78 1.50 0.86 7.35
C ALA A 78 0.03 0.94 7.79
N LEU A 79 -0.25 0.75 9.09
CA LEU A 79 -1.59 0.91 9.66
C LEU A 79 -2.18 2.31 9.45
N SER A 80 -1.34 3.34 9.28
CA SER A 80 -1.80 4.69 8.96
C SER A 80 -2.15 4.88 7.48
N GLY A 81 -1.61 4.04 6.58
CA GLY A 81 -1.78 4.14 5.12
C GLY A 81 -3.23 4.16 4.64
N PRO A 82 -4.12 3.30 5.16
CA PRO A 82 -5.54 3.34 4.84
C PRO A 82 -6.25 4.64 5.25
N ILE A 83 -5.66 5.46 6.14
CA ILE A 83 -6.26 6.67 6.71
C ILE A 83 -5.66 7.94 6.12
N TYR A 84 -4.33 8.08 6.09
CA TYR A 84 -3.69 9.32 5.69
C TYR A 84 -3.80 9.57 4.17
N ALA A 85 -3.62 10.84 3.77
CA ALA A 85 -3.74 11.30 2.39
C ALA A 85 -5.08 10.93 1.72
N GLY A 86 -6.15 10.96 2.54
CA GLY A 86 -7.50 10.57 2.14
C GLY A 86 -7.76 9.10 2.45
N THR A 87 -8.74 8.86 3.32
CA THR A 87 -9.06 7.52 3.77
C THR A 87 -9.48 6.62 2.61
N ASN A 88 -9.34 5.32 2.79
CA ASN A 88 -9.69 4.32 1.81
C ASN A 88 -11.17 4.37 1.39
N GLU A 89 -12.06 4.84 2.25
CA GLU A 89 -13.47 5.10 1.94
C GLU A 89 -13.61 6.29 0.98
N ILE A 90 -12.88 7.39 1.22
CA ILE A 90 -12.88 8.55 0.33
C ILE A 90 -12.29 8.18 -1.04
N GLN A 91 -11.22 7.39 -1.08
CA GLN A 91 -10.65 6.94 -2.35
C GLN A 91 -11.63 6.05 -3.13
N ARG A 92 -12.38 5.17 -2.45
CA ARG A 92 -13.45 4.37 -3.09
C ARG A 92 -14.55 5.26 -3.66
N ASN A 93 -14.92 6.34 -2.98
CA ASN A 93 -15.88 7.30 -3.52
C ASN A 93 -15.33 8.00 -4.77
N ILE A 94 -14.04 8.39 -4.78
CA ILE A 94 -13.41 8.97 -5.97
C ILE A 94 -13.44 7.98 -7.15
N VAL A 95 -13.11 6.71 -6.92
CA VAL A 95 -13.19 5.67 -7.94
C VAL A 95 -14.63 5.49 -8.43
N ALA A 96 -15.59 5.37 -7.52
CA ALA A 96 -17.00 5.23 -7.85
C ALA A 96 -17.51 6.39 -8.73
N GLU A 97 -17.27 7.62 -8.32
CA GLU A 97 -17.82 8.80 -8.99
C GLU A 97 -17.06 9.17 -10.27
N ARG A 98 -15.72 9.16 -10.23
CA ARG A 98 -14.88 9.76 -11.28
C ARG A 98 -14.27 8.74 -12.23
N VAL A 99 -14.16 7.48 -11.82
CA VAL A 99 -13.69 6.39 -12.70
C VAL A 99 -14.87 5.60 -13.24
N LEU A 100 -15.85 5.26 -12.40
CA LEU A 100 -17.01 4.44 -12.77
C LEU A 100 -18.26 5.26 -13.15
N GLY A 101 -18.28 6.57 -12.90
CA GLY A 101 -19.42 7.44 -13.27
C GLY A 101 -20.67 7.22 -12.41
N LEU A 102 -20.53 6.66 -11.21
CA LEU A 102 -21.65 6.44 -10.30
C LEU A 102 -22.16 7.77 -9.72
N PRO A 103 -23.48 7.90 -9.48
CA PRO A 103 -24.04 9.10 -8.87
C PRO A 103 -23.52 9.31 -7.44
N ARG A 104 -23.37 10.58 -7.05
CA ARG A 104 -23.03 10.96 -5.67
C ARG A 104 -24.17 10.64 -4.72
N LYS A 105 -23.82 10.13 -3.54
CA LYS A 105 -24.72 10.14 -2.37
C LYS A 105 -24.78 11.53 -1.75
#